data_AF-A0A3B8WFP8-F1
#
_entry.id   AF-A0A3B8WFP8-F1
#
_cell.length_a   1.000
_cell.length_b   1.000
_cell.length_c   1.000
_cell.angle_alpha   90.00
_cell.angle_beta   90.00
_cell.angle_gamma   90.00
#
_symmetry.space_group_name_H-M   'P 1'
#
loop_
_entity.id
_entity.type
_entity.pdbx_description
1 polymer ?
#
loop_
_entity_poly.entity_id
_entity_poly.type
_entity_poly.pdbx_seq_one_letter_code
_entity_poly.pdbx_strand_id
1 'polypeptide(L)'
;GSSHNDAADLPDTRTRAQPEQLPDTPLMICWAGAGEPELPQRLQAPDSRIFRAGGRATLAQDDEVLAQVGDHLANQKHPVVIVVTRSWEPPTGELHDFLENARERWPSNSRVTLLPLASNPNQPPQSHLVQPWLRFTERLAPGFASVALPSTGEPNPYLAGSAQP
;
A
#
# COMPACT_ATOMS: atom_id res chain seq x y z
N GLY A 1 -38.27 -21.71 -29.27
CA GLY A 1 -37.89 -20.78 -28.19
C GLY A 1 -36.88 -21.49 -27.35
N SER A 2 -35.61 -21.18 -27.55
CA SER A 2 -34.50 -21.86 -26.88
C SER A 2 -34.00 -20.92 -25.78
N SER A 3 -34.45 -21.15 -24.55
CA SER A 3 -33.94 -20.46 -23.37
C SER A 3 -32.52 -20.94 -23.08
N HIS A 4 -31.52 -20.23 -23.58
CA HIS A 4 -30.15 -20.36 -23.11
C HIS A 4 -30.01 -19.61 -21.78
N ASN A 5 -29.55 -20.34 -20.78
CA ASN A 5 -29.23 -19.84 -19.45
C ASN A 5 -27.72 -19.53 -19.45
N ASP A 6 -27.35 -18.32 -19.88
CA ASP A 6 -25.96 -17.84 -19.97
C ASP A 6 -25.36 -17.41 -18.61
N ALA A 7 -25.95 -17.81 -17.49
CA ALA A 7 -25.55 -17.33 -16.16
C ALA A 7 -24.35 -18.07 -15.52
N ALA A 8 -23.67 -18.96 -16.25
CA ALA A 8 -22.56 -19.77 -15.69
C ALA A 8 -21.16 -19.22 -16.01
N ASP A 9 -21.03 -18.23 -16.89
CA ASP A 9 -19.74 -17.65 -17.29
C ASP A 9 -19.47 -16.35 -16.51
N LEU A 10 -19.41 -16.46 -15.18
CA LEU A 10 -18.79 -15.41 -14.38
C LEU A 10 -17.28 -15.62 -14.44
N PRO A 11 -16.48 -14.64 -14.90
CA PRO A 11 -15.03 -14.78 -14.88
C PRO A 11 -14.59 -15.06 -13.45
N ASP A 12 -13.62 -15.97 -13.29
CA ASP A 12 -13.04 -16.23 -11.97
C ASP A 12 -12.42 -14.93 -11.45
N THR A 13 -13.12 -14.29 -10.51
CA THR A 13 -12.73 -13.01 -9.93
C THR A 13 -11.79 -13.18 -8.74
N ARG A 14 -11.36 -14.43 -8.44
CA ARG A 14 -10.49 -14.72 -7.30
C ARG A 14 -9.04 -14.44 -7.68
N THR A 15 -8.47 -13.45 -7.01
CA THR A 15 -7.02 -13.24 -7.00
C THR A 15 -6.32 -14.32 -6.18
N ARG A 16 -5.17 -14.79 -6.67
CA ARG A 16 -4.34 -15.77 -5.97
C ARG A 16 -3.45 -15.12 -4.92
N ALA A 17 -3.10 -13.85 -5.12
CA ALA A 17 -2.37 -13.05 -4.14
C ALA A 17 -3.16 -12.94 -2.82
N GLN A 18 -2.45 -13.09 -1.72
CA GLN A 18 -2.96 -12.84 -0.38
C GLN A 18 -2.19 -11.68 0.24
N PRO A 19 -2.81 -10.92 1.16
CA PRO A 19 -2.07 -9.89 1.86
C PRO A 19 -0.90 -10.48 2.66
N GLU A 20 0.25 -9.85 2.56
CA GLU A 20 1.46 -10.19 3.30
C GLU A 20 1.53 -9.44 4.63
N GLN A 21 2.54 -9.78 5.43
CA GLN A 21 2.89 -9.00 6.62
C GLN A 21 3.53 -7.67 6.20
N LEU A 22 3.27 -6.62 6.98
CA LEU A 22 3.89 -5.33 6.74
C LEU A 22 5.41 -5.43 6.98
N PRO A 23 6.27 -5.05 6.01
CA PRO A 23 7.71 -5.09 6.19
C PRO A 23 8.16 -4.03 7.21
N ASP A 24 9.27 -4.32 7.88
CA ASP A 24 9.95 -3.35 8.74
C ASP A 24 10.84 -2.45 7.86
N THR A 25 10.32 -1.29 7.48
CA THR A 25 11.06 -0.27 6.71
C THR A 25 10.68 1.13 7.16
N PRO A 26 11.66 2.05 7.28
CA PRO A 26 11.37 3.45 7.58
C PRO A 26 10.83 4.20 6.35
N LEU A 27 10.90 3.66 5.14
CA LEU A 27 10.52 4.37 3.92
C LEU A 27 9.03 4.23 3.62
N MET A 28 8.32 5.35 3.58
CA MET A 28 6.90 5.39 3.27
C MET A 28 6.57 6.46 2.25
N ILE A 29 5.66 6.16 1.32
CA ILE A 29 5.11 7.10 0.35
C ILE A 29 3.59 7.16 0.56
N CYS A 30 3.08 8.32 0.98
CA CYS A 30 1.65 8.58 1.08
C CYS A 30 1.11 9.01 -0.29
N TRP A 31 0.31 8.14 -0.92
CA TRP A 31 -0.26 8.40 -2.23
C TRP A 31 -1.58 9.17 -2.16
N ALA A 32 -1.72 10.23 -2.96
CA ALA A 32 -2.96 11.00 -3.15
C ALA A 32 -3.65 11.44 -1.84
N GLY A 33 -2.86 11.77 -0.81
CA GLY A 33 -3.37 12.19 0.50
C GLY A 33 -3.83 11.04 1.41
N ALA A 34 -3.42 9.79 1.12
CA ALA A 34 -3.56 8.69 2.06
C ALA A 34 -2.74 8.98 3.34
N GLY A 35 -3.29 8.63 4.50
CA GLY A 35 -2.66 8.93 5.79
C GLY A 35 -2.83 10.37 6.27
N GLU A 36 -3.76 11.15 5.70
CA GLU A 36 -4.15 12.46 6.20
C GLU A 36 -5.43 12.39 7.06
N PRO A 37 -5.59 13.21 8.12
CA PRO A 37 -4.63 14.23 8.59
C PRO A 37 -3.40 13.64 9.30
N GLU A 38 -3.50 12.42 9.82
CA GLU A 38 -2.41 11.72 10.51
C GLU A 38 -2.34 10.25 10.08
N LEU A 39 -1.11 9.74 9.94
CA LEU A 39 -0.88 8.31 9.80
C LEU A 39 -1.18 7.62 11.14
N PRO A 40 -1.61 6.36 11.17
CA PRO A 40 -1.72 5.65 12.45
C PRO A 40 -0.36 5.59 13.15
N GLN A 41 -0.32 5.83 14.47
CA GLN A 41 0.92 5.99 15.27
C GLN A 41 1.93 4.85 15.07
N ARG A 42 1.44 3.62 14.87
CA ARG A 42 2.22 2.42 14.53
C ARG A 42 3.08 2.54 13.26
N LEU A 43 2.72 3.41 12.32
CA LEU A 43 3.50 3.72 11.12
C LEU A 43 4.39 4.96 11.32
N GLN A 44 4.10 5.77 12.34
CA GLN A 44 4.87 6.96 12.71
C GLN A 44 6.05 6.60 13.63
N ALA A 45 6.91 5.68 13.20
CA ALA A 45 8.18 5.47 13.91
C ALA A 45 9.04 6.75 13.84
N PRO A 46 9.84 7.06 14.88
CA PRO A 46 10.65 8.30 14.91
C PRO A 46 11.66 8.39 13.75
N ASP A 47 12.11 7.26 13.21
CA ASP A 47 13.00 7.18 12.05
C ASP A 47 12.26 7.02 10.71
N SER A 48 10.92 7.02 10.70
CA SER A 48 10.13 6.92 9.46
C SER A 48 10.33 8.16 8.58
N ARG A 49 10.72 7.93 7.33
CA ARG A 49 10.78 8.94 6.26
C ARG A 49 9.52 8.83 5.41
N ILE A 50 8.67 9.84 5.51
CA ILE A 50 7.38 9.90 4.84
C ILE A 50 7.47 10.88 3.67
N PHE A 51 7.29 10.37 2.47
CA PHE A 51 7.17 11.12 1.22
C PHE A 51 5.70 11.24 0.82
N ARG A 52 5.36 12.21 -0.02
CA ARG A 52 3.99 12.43 -0.51
C ARG A 52 4.01 12.55 -2.02
N ALA A 53 3.19 11.75 -2.70
CA ALA A 53 3.13 11.66 -4.15
C ALA A 53 1.68 11.48 -4.63
N GLY A 54 1.43 11.79 -5.89
CA GLY A 54 0.13 11.62 -6.55
C GLY A 54 -0.97 12.57 -6.06
N GLY A 55 -2.08 12.61 -6.82
CA GLY A 55 -3.28 13.38 -6.50
C GLY A 55 -3.06 14.90 -6.51
N ARG A 56 -2.66 15.46 -5.36
CA ARG A 56 -2.39 16.90 -5.20
C ARG A 56 -0.93 17.28 -5.48
N ALA A 57 -0.04 16.29 -5.61
CA ALA A 57 1.33 16.50 -6.03
C ALA A 57 1.41 16.73 -7.55
N THR A 58 2.39 17.51 -7.97
CA THR A 58 2.74 17.67 -9.39
C THR A 58 3.64 16.53 -9.86
N LEU A 59 3.68 16.28 -11.18
CA LEU A 59 4.58 15.28 -11.76
C LEU A 59 6.06 15.50 -11.38
N ALA A 60 6.50 16.75 -11.25
CA ALA A 60 7.87 17.06 -10.83
C ALA A 60 8.14 16.68 -9.37
N GLN A 61 7.14 16.82 -8.49
CA GLN A 61 7.25 16.36 -7.10
C GLN A 61 7.26 14.84 -7.03
N ASP A 62 6.45 14.16 -7.84
CA ASP A 62 6.49 12.71 -7.94
C ASP A 62 7.86 12.22 -8.42
N ASP A 63 8.45 12.87 -9.42
CA ASP A 63 9.79 12.59 -9.92
C ASP A 63 10.87 12.76 -8.83
N GLU A 64 10.78 13.84 -8.06
CA GLU A 64 11.68 14.12 -6.94
C GLU A 64 11.56 13.06 -5.83
N VAL A 65 10.34 12.59 -5.54
CA VAL A 65 10.10 11.49 -4.60
C VAL A 65 10.73 10.20 -5.10
N LEU A 66 10.57 9.87 -6.38
CA LEU A 66 11.18 8.68 -6.97
C LEU A 66 12.71 8.71 -6.86
N ALA A 67 13.33 9.85 -7.14
CA ALA A 67 14.77 10.05 -7.03
C ALA A 67 15.24 9.88 -5.56
N GLN A 68 14.62 10.61 -4.63
CA GLN A 68 14.97 10.55 -3.22
C GLN A 68 14.81 9.14 -2.65
N VAL A 69 13.68 8.48 -2.89
CA VAL A 69 13.46 7.11 -2.42
C VAL A 69 14.47 6.14 -3.05
N GLY A 70 14.79 6.32 -4.34
CA GLY A 70 15.81 5.53 -5.03
C GLY A 70 17.18 5.60 -4.35
N ASP A 71 17.64 6.80 -4.00
CA ASP A 71 18.91 7.00 -3.29
C ASP A 71 18.93 6.29 -1.92
N HIS A 72 17.79 6.26 -1.23
CA HIS A 72 17.67 5.56 0.05
C HIS A 72 17.67 4.05 -0.11
N LEU A 73 17.05 3.54 -1.17
CA LEU A 73 16.99 2.11 -1.47
C LEU A 73 18.36 1.57 -1.93
N ALA A 74 19.16 2.38 -2.63
CA ALA A 74 20.45 1.98 -3.18
C ALA A 74 21.45 1.45 -2.13
N ASN A 75 21.34 1.90 -0.87
CA ASN A 75 22.23 1.50 0.22
C ASN A 75 21.69 0.34 1.07
N GLN A 76 20.53 -0.23 0.72
CA GLN A 76 19.87 -1.28 1.50
C GLN A 76 20.12 -2.67 0.91
N LYS A 77 20.34 -3.66 1.79
CA LYS A 77 20.46 -5.08 1.37
C LYS A 77 19.14 -5.65 0.84
N HIS A 78 18.03 -5.21 1.44
CA HIS A 78 16.68 -5.62 1.08
C HIS A 78 15.82 -4.35 0.89
N PRO A 79 15.97 -3.64 -0.25
CA PRO A 79 15.28 -2.38 -0.48
C PRO A 79 13.78 -2.61 -0.55
N VAL A 80 13.04 -2.05 0.42
CA VAL A 80 11.59 -2.10 0.45
C VAL A 80 11.01 -0.77 0.90
N VAL A 81 9.94 -0.36 0.25
CA VAL A 81 9.19 0.87 0.54
C VAL A 81 7.70 0.55 0.69
N ILE A 82 7.05 1.21 1.65
CA ILE A 82 5.61 1.11 1.84
C ILE A 82 4.93 2.24 1.07
N VAL A 83 3.96 1.93 0.21
CA VAL A 83 3.11 2.93 -0.42
C VAL A 83 1.74 2.87 0.23
N VAL A 84 1.40 3.91 0.99
CA VAL A 84 0.14 4.04 1.70
C VAL A 84 -0.91 4.54 0.73
N THR A 85 -2.04 3.84 0.65
CA THR A 85 -3.19 4.20 -0.19
C THR A 85 -4.48 4.19 0.63
N ARG A 86 -5.59 4.64 0.06
CA ARG A 86 -6.92 4.59 0.69
C ARG A 86 -7.66 3.37 0.18
N SER A 87 -8.11 2.47 1.07
CA SER A 87 -8.72 1.22 0.65
C SER A 87 -10.04 1.40 -0.11
N TRP A 88 -10.78 2.49 0.16
CA TRP A 88 -12.06 2.80 -0.47
C TRP A 88 -11.93 3.45 -1.85
N GLU A 89 -10.73 3.90 -2.22
CA GLU A 89 -10.43 4.38 -3.56
C GLU A 89 -9.84 3.21 -4.38
N PRO A 90 -10.28 3.00 -5.62
CA PRO A 90 -9.67 1.98 -6.45
C PRO A 90 -8.25 2.39 -6.86
N PRO A 91 -7.34 1.42 -7.12
CA PRO A 91 -6.04 1.74 -7.69
C PRO A 91 -6.20 2.43 -9.05
N THR A 92 -5.47 3.53 -9.25
CA THR A 92 -5.56 4.38 -10.45
C THR A 92 -4.50 4.02 -11.49
N GLY A 93 -4.70 4.48 -12.73
CA GLY A 93 -3.66 4.42 -13.78
C GLY A 93 -2.41 5.21 -13.39
N GLU A 94 -2.58 6.38 -12.80
CA GLU A 94 -1.45 7.22 -12.33
C GLU A 94 -0.58 6.50 -11.29
N LEU A 95 -1.19 5.74 -10.38
CA LEU A 95 -0.43 4.93 -9.42
C LEU A 95 0.33 3.81 -10.13
N HIS A 96 -0.26 3.18 -11.16
CA HIS A 96 0.44 2.20 -11.98
C HIS A 96 1.68 2.83 -12.61
N ASP A 97 1.49 3.95 -13.33
CA ASP A 97 2.56 4.64 -14.05
C ASP A 97 3.67 5.08 -13.08
N PHE A 98 3.31 5.57 -11.90
CA PHE A 98 4.27 5.91 -10.85
C PHE A 98 5.10 4.70 -10.40
N LEU A 99 4.47 3.55 -10.17
CA LEU A 99 5.14 2.32 -9.74
C LEU A 99 6.01 1.71 -10.84
N GLU A 100 5.60 1.80 -12.10
CA GLU A 100 6.44 1.37 -13.23
C GLU A 100 7.67 2.28 -13.39
N ASN A 101 7.50 3.60 -13.31
CA ASN A 101 8.64 4.53 -13.27
C ASN A 101 9.57 4.24 -12.09
N ALA A 102 9.02 3.92 -10.92
CA ALA A 102 9.80 3.53 -9.76
C ALA A 102 10.64 2.27 -10.03
N ARG A 103 10.02 1.24 -10.63
CA ARG A 103 10.68 -0.02 -10.99
C ARG A 103 11.85 0.19 -11.95
N GLU A 104 11.74 1.13 -12.88
CA GLU A 104 12.78 1.43 -13.86
C GLU A 104 13.98 2.19 -13.26
N ARG A 105 13.75 2.98 -12.21
CA ARG A 105 14.77 3.86 -11.61
C ARG A 105 15.43 3.28 -10.36
N TRP A 106 14.71 2.47 -9.59
CA TRP A 106 15.20 1.89 -8.36
C TRP A 106 16.08 0.66 -8.59
N PRO A 107 16.87 0.24 -7.57
CA PRO A 107 17.61 -1.02 -7.64
C PRO A 107 16.69 -2.19 -8.04
N SER A 108 17.19 -3.10 -8.87
CA SER A 108 16.39 -4.19 -9.47
C SER A 108 15.80 -5.19 -8.47
N ASN A 109 16.31 -5.23 -7.24
CA ASN A 109 15.80 -6.04 -6.13
C ASN A 109 14.84 -5.27 -5.21
N SER A 110 14.46 -4.04 -5.56
CA SER A 110 13.54 -3.20 -4.78
C SER A 110 12.14 -3.78 -4.78
N ARG A 111 11.47 -3.68 -3.64
CA ARG A 111 10.09 -4.11 -3.45
C ARG A 111 9.20 -2.97 -2.96
N VAL A 112 7.94 -3.03 -3.36
CA VAL A 112 6.89 -2.13 -2.93
C VAL A 112 5.86 -2.93 -2.15
N THR A 113 5.47 -2.43 -0.99
CA THR A 113 4.32 -2.94 -0.25
C THR A 113 3.22 -1.90 -0.26
N LEU A 114 2.13 -2.18 -0.97
CA LEU A 114 0.92 -1.37 -0.93
C LEU A 114 0.19 -1.60 0.40
N LEU A 115 -0.09 -0.52 1.10
CA LEU A 115 -0.83 -0.51 2.35
C LEU A 115 -2.13 0.28 2.17
N PRO A 116 -3.22 -0.37 1.72
CA PRO A 116 -4.54 0.24 1.65
C PRO A 116 -5.09 0.43 3.07
N LEU A 117 -5.17 1.69 3.52
CA LEU A 117 -5.72 2.04 4.82
C LEU A 117 -7.25 2.13 4.77
N ALA A 118 -7.90 1.59 5.79
CA ALA A 118 -9.31 1.82 6.04
C ALA A 118 -9.57 3.26 6.48
N SER A 119 -10.82 3.72 6.41
CA SER A 119 -11.20 5.06 6.89
C SER A 119 -10.87 5.26 8.37
N ASN A 120 -10.92 4.17 9.16
CA ASN A 120 -10.31 4.12 10.48
C ASN A 120 -8.91 3.47 10.36
N PRO A 121 -7.82 4.23 10.49
CA PRO A 121 -6.47 3.72 10.24
C PRO A 121 -5.97 2.71 11.30
N ASN A 122 -6.71 2.56 12.42
CA ASN A 122 -6.44 1.56 13.45
C ASN A 122 -7.13 0.21 13.18
N GLN A 123 -7.91 0.10 12.11
CA GLN A 123 -8.62 -1.12 11.73
C GLN A 123 -8.17 -1.62 10.35
N PRO A 124 -8.15 -2.94 10.13
CA PRO A 124 -7.93 -3.46 8.79
C PRO A 124 -9.11 -3.10 7.87
N PRO A 125 -8.85 -2.80 6.59
CA PRO A 125 -9.91 -2.62 5.60
C PRO A 125 -10.72 -3.91 5.40
N GLN A 126 -11.99 -3.74 5.02
CA GLN A 126 -12.87 -4.86 4.68
C GLN A 126 -12.33 -5.61 3.46
N SER A 127 -12.47 -6.94 3.43
CA SER A 127 -11.86 -7.80 2.41
C SER A 127 -12.22 -7.38 0.97
N HIS A 128 -13.47 -6.95 0.71
CA HIS A 128 -13.88 -6.52 -0.63
C HIS A 128 -13.20 -5.22 -1.10
N LEU A 129 -12.72 -4.39 -0.17
CA LEU A 129 -11.93 -3.20 -0.48
C LEU A 129 -10.48 -3.54 -0.79
N VAL A 130 -9.98 -4.70 -0.32
CA VAL A 130 -8.60 -5.16 -0.54
C VAL A 130 -8.45 -5.92 -1.87
N GLN A 131 -9.49 -6.63 -2.31
CA GLN A 131 -9.46 -7.43 -3.55
C GLN A 131 -9.00 -6.64 -4.81
N PRO A 132 -9.44 -5.38 -5.05
CA PRO A 132 -8.93 -4.58 -6.16
C PRO A 132 -7.43 -4.32 -6.09
N TRP A 133 -6.87 -4.13 -4.89
CA TRP A 133 -5.45 -3.91 -4.65
C TRP A 133 -4.62 -5.16 -4.90
N LEU A 134 -5.11 -6.33 -4.46
CA LEU A 134 -4.44 -7.61 -4.74
C LEU A 134 -4.39 -7.89 -6.26
N ARG A 135 -5.52 -7.68 -6.96
CA ARG A 135 -5.56 -7.75 -8.44
C ARG A 135 -4.62 -6.77 -9.11
N PHE A 136 -4.46 -5.59 -8.53
CA PHE A 136 -3.57 -4.56 -9.07
C PHE A 136 -2.11 -5.00 -8.98
N THR A 137 -1.68 -5.57 -7.86
CA THR A 137 -0.31 -6.08 -7.72
C THR A 137 0.00 -7.25 -8.64
N GLU A 138 -0.99 -8.09 -8.97
CA GLU A 138 -0.81 -9.19 -9.95
C GLU A 138 -0.54 -8.68 -11.37
N ARG A 139 -0.90 -7.43 -11.69
CA ARG A 139 -0.63 -6.82 -13.00
C ARG A 139 0.75 -6.16 -13.10
N LEU A 140 1.41 -5.96 -11.97
CA LEU A 140 2.77 -5.39 -11.91
C LEU A 140 3.81 -6.49 -12.13
N ALA A 141 5.07 -6.09 -12.32
CA ALA A 141 6.17 -7.03 -12.48
C ALA A 141 6.22 -8.06 -11.32
N PRO A 142 6.37 -9.36 -11.61
CA PRO A 142 6.34 -10.40 -10.58
C PRO A 142 7.36 -10.15 -9.46
N GLY A 143 6.89 -10.15 -8.22
CA GLY A 143 7.73 -9.96 -7.03
C GLY A 143 8.15 -8.50 -6.76
N PHE A 144 7.74 -7.55 -7.59
CA PHE A 144 7.99 -6.12 -7.36
C PHE A 144 7.04 -5.54 -6.30
N ALA A 145 5.76 -5.87 -6.37
CA ALA A 145 4.74 -5.31 -5.48
C ALA A 145 3.94 -6.39 -4.75
N SER A 146 3.64 -6.15 -3.48
CA SER A 146 2.69 -6.92 -2.68
C SER A 146 1.71 -6.00 -1.95
N VAL A 147 0.63 -6.55 -1.41
CA VAL A 147 -0.30 -5.83 -0.55
C VAL A 147 -0.09 -6.30 0.88
N ALA A 148 -0.01 -5.40 1.84
CA ALA A 148 -0.03 -5.75 3.26
C ALA A 148 -1.26 -5.13 3.93
N LEU A 149 -1.70 -5.75 5.02
CA LEU A 149 -2.71 -5.18 5.90
C LEU A 149 -2.06 -4.61 7.16
N PRO A 150 -2.65 -3.56 7.75
CA PRO A 150 -2.22 -3.13 9.06
C PRO A 150 -2.44 -4.28 10.07
N SER A 151 -1.36 -4.86 10.59
CA SER A 151 -1.38 -5.79 11.73
C SER A 151 -2.33 -5.32 12.83
N THR A 152 -3.31 -6.16 13.14
CA THR A 152 -4.26 -6.03 14.25
C THR A 152 -3.57 -6.53 15.53
N GLY A 153 -2.47 -5.89 15.94
CA GLY A 153 -1.90 -6.17 17.25
C GLY A 153 -2.91 -5.77 18.32
N GLU A 154 -3.15 -6.65 19.30
CA GLU A 154 -4.08 -6.40 20.40
C GLU A 154 -3.83 -5.01 21.02
N PRO A 155 -4.90 -4.28 21.41
CA PRO A 155 -4.72 -3.06 22.19
C PRO A 155 -3.88 -3.42 23.41
N ASN A 156 -2.74 -2.75 23.56
CA ASN A 156 -1.80 -3.00 24.63
C ASN A 156 -2.57 -2.97 25.98
N PRO A 157 -2.72 -4.09 26.71
CA PRO A 157 -3.59 -4.14 27.89
C PRO A 157 -3.11 -3.20 29.02
N TYR A 158 -1.86 -2.73 28.94
CA TYR A 158 -1.30 -1.73 29.84
C TYR A 158 -1.81 -0.29 29.61
N LEU A 159 -2.46 0.01 28.48
CA LEU A 159 -3.11 1.32 28.23
C LEU A 159 -4.58 1.35 28.67
N ALA A 160 -5.18 0.20 28.98
CA ALA A 160 -6.55 0.10 29.51
C ALA A 160 -6.62 0.17 31.06
N GLY A 161 -5.51 0.51 31.72
CA GLY A 161 -5.32 0.35 33.16
C GLY A 161 -5.20 1.64 33.99
N SER A 162 -5.60 2.81 33.48
CA SER A 162 -5.64 4.04 34.30
C SER A 162 -7.07 4.55 34.52
N ALA A 163 -7.91 3.71 35.11
CA ALA A 163 -8.82 4.13 36.17
C ALA A 163 -8.23 3.48 37.43
N GLN A 164 -7.81 4.18 38.48
CA GLN A 164 -8.51 5.15 39.32
C GLN A 164 -7.47 5.68 40.36
N PRO A 165 -7.74 6.67 41.23
CA PRO A 165 -8.89 6.73 42.15
C PRO A 165 -9.86 7.90 41.94
#